data_AF-A0A4R9QEB2-F1
#
_entry.id   AF-A0A4R9QEB2-F1
#
_cell.length_a   1.000
_cell.length_b   1.000
_cell.length_c   1.000
_cell.angle_alpha   90.00
_cell.angle_beta   90.00
_cell.angle_gamma   90.00
#
_symmetry.space_group_name_H-M   'P 1'
#
loop_
_entity.id
_entity.type
_entity.pdbx_description
1 polymer ?
#
loop_
_entity_poly.entity_id
_entity_poly.type
_entity_poly.pdbx_seq_one_letter_code
_entity_poly.pdbx_strand_id
1 'polypeptide(L)'
;MAESNDDNADDAAAFYDLRRNWIDELSIRSDVKHATFRVGYWMARRMNARDKAMWWPVDRIAEEIGVDRKTVFSAIAELEGLRLMTVTRTLGKPSRYSIRLPHR
;
A
#
# COMPACT_ATOMS: atom_id res chain seq x y z
N MET A 1 23.32 6.82 -26.11
CA MET A 1 22.90 6.16 -24.86
C MET A 1 22.24 7.22 -23.98
N ALA A 2 20.94 7.45 -24.16
CA ALA A 2 20.16 8.47 -23.44
C ALA A 2 18.75 7.95 -23.11
N GLU A 3 18.57 6.63 -23.01
CA GLU A 3 17.26 5.97 -22.79
C GLU A 3 16.96 5.71 -21.30
N SER A 4 17.93 5.88 -20.39
CA SER A 4 17.81 5.43 -18.99
C SER A 4 17.12 6.40 -18.03
N ASN A 5 16.88 7.66 -18.42
CA ASN A 5 16.24 8.64 -17.55
C ASN A 5 14.74 8.82 -17.82
N ASP A 6 14.30 8.68 -19.06
CA ASP A 6 12.89 8.86 -19.45
C ASP A 6 12.03 7.68 -18.97
N ASP A 7 12.49 6.44 -19.19
CA ASP A 7 11.80 5.22 -18.73
C ASP A 7 11.55 5.21 -17.20
N ASN A 8 12.49 5.77 -16.43
CA ASN A 8 12.37 5.86 -14.97
C ASN A 8 11.39 6.97 -14.54
N ALA A 9 11.31 8.07 -15.30
CA ALA A 9 10.37 9.15 -15.02
C ALA A 9 8.94 8.73 -15.35
N ASP A 10 8.74 8.03 -16.48
CA ASP A 10 7.45 7.51 -16.91
C ASP A 10 6.93 6.41 -15.98
N ASP A 11 7.80 5.49 -15.54
CA ASP A 11 7.43 4.46 -14.57
C ASP A 11 7.07 5.05 -13.19
N ALA A 12 7.76 6.13 -12.79
CA ALA A 12 7.45 6.82 -11.55
C ALA A 12 6.11 7.56 -11.60
N ALA A 13 5.82 8.25 -12.71
CA ALA A 13 4.53 8.89 -12.94
C ALA A 13 3.40 7.85 -12.91
N ALA A 14 3.56 6.75 -13.64
CA ALA A 14 2.60 5.65 -13.66
C ALA A 14 2.31 5.07 -12.27
N PHE A 15 3.34 4.90 -11.43
CA PHE A 15 3.14 4.45 -10.05
C PHE A 15 2.35 5.46 -9.21
N TYR A 16 2.64 6.76 -9.33
CA TYR A 16 1.94 7.77 -8.55
C TYR A 16 0.48 7.92 -8.97
N ASP A 17 0.18 7.77 -10.25
CA ASP A 17 -1.19 7.73 -10.77
C ASP A 17 -1.93 6.48 -10.29
N LEU A 18 -1.27 5.32 -10.35
CA LEU A 18 -1.81 4.08 -9.79
C LEU A 18 -2.10 4.22 -8.28
N ARG A 19 -1.19 4.84 -7.52
CA ARG A 19 -1.40 5.11 -6.09
C ARG A 19 -2.56 6.06 -5.84
N ARG A 20 -2.71 7.11 -6.65
CA ARG A 20 -3.81 8.07 -6.54
C ARG A 20 -5.14 7.36 -6.80
N ASN A 21 -5.25 6.67 -7.93
CA ASN A 21 -6.45 5.90 -8.28
C ASN A 21 -6.77 4.85 -7.21
N TRP A 22 -5.75 4.19 -6.64
CA TRP A 22 -5.95 3.23 -5.57
C TRP A 22 -6.54 3.84 -4.30
N ILE A 23 -6.08 5.05 -3.92
CA ILE A 23 -6.63 5.79 -2.77
C ILE A 23 -8.07 6.20 -3.04
N ASP A 24 -8.35 6.69 -4.26
CA ASP A 24 -9.70 7.12 -4.66
C ASP A 24 -10.67 5.93 -4.63
N GLU A 25 -10.29 4.79 -5.21
CA GLU A 25 -11.05 3.54 -5.16
C GLU A 25 -11.26 3.06 -3.71
N LEU A 26 -10.23 3.10 -2.87
CA LEU A 26 -10.35 2.74 -1.46
C LEU A 26 -11.37 3.63 -0.71
N SER A 27 -11.48 4.90 -1.09
CA SER A 27 -12.35 5.88 -0.43
C SER A 27 -13.85 5.68 -0.73
N ILE A 28 -14.19 5.09 -1.88
CA ILE A 28 -15.58 4.89 -2.32
C ILE A 28 -16.12 3.49 -2.02
N ARG A 29 -15.25 2.57 -1.59
CA ARG A 29 -15.64 1.18 -1.29
C ARG A 29 -16.39 1.05 0.03
N SER A 30 -17.66 0.63 -0.06
CA SER A 30 -18.50 0.37 1.11
C SER A 30 -18.15 -0.91 1.86
N ASP A 31 -17.38 -1.81 1.24
CA ASP A 31 -16.93 -3.08 1.82
C ASP A 31 -15.59 -2.98 2.56
N VAL A 32 -15.02 -1.77 2.63
CA VAL A 32 -13.81 -1.46 3.39
C VAL A 32 -14.18 -0.74 4.68
N LYS A 33 -13.70 -1.26 5.82
CA LYS A 33 -13.95 -0.61 7.12
C LYS A 33 -13.19 0.71 7.23
N HIS A 34 -13.70 1.65 8.02
CA HIS A 34 -13.02 2.93 8.27
C HIS A 34 -11.60 2.79 8.84
N ALA A 35 -11.39 1.81 9.73
CA ALA A 35 -10.05 1.51 10.24
C ALA A 35 -9.11 1.00 9.13
N THR A 36 -9.62 0.14 8.25
CA THR A 36 -8.91 -0.39 7.08
C THR A 36 -8.54 0.73 6.11
N PHE A 37 -9.48 1.65 5.83
CA PHE A 37 -9.21 2.85 5.04
C PHE A 37 -8.08 3.68 5.63
N ARG A 38 -8.14 4.00 6.94
CA ARG A 38 -7.12 4.81 7.62
C ARG A 38 -5.74 4.18 7.50
N VAL A 39 -5.62 2.88 7.74
CA VAL A 39 -4.36 2.13 7.62
C VAL A 39 -3.88 2.11 6.17
N GLY A 40 -4.75 1.73 5.22
CA GLY A 40 -4.41 1.65 3.80
C GLY A 40 -3.97 3.00 3.21
N TYR A 41 -4.71 4.07 3.48
CA TYR A 41 -4.37 5.44 3.09
C TYR A 41 -2.99 5.85 3.61
N TRP A 42 -2.75 5.64 4.91
CA TRP A 42 -1.49 6.01 5.56
C TRP A 42 -0.29 5.23 4.99
N MET A 43 -0.48 3.95 4.68
CA MET A 43 0.54 3.10 4.06
C MET A 43 0.83 3.55 2.62
N ALA A 44 -0.20 3.76 1.81
CA ALA A 44 -0.07 4.17 0.42
C ALA A 44 0.72 5.49 0.29
N ARG A 45 0.44 6.48 1.14
CA ARG A 45 1.16 7.78 1.17
C ARG A 45 2.67 7.67 1.41
N ARG A 46 3.13 6.56 2.01
CA ARG A 46 4.55 6.28 2.28
C ARG A 46 5.23 5.41 1.23
N MET A 47 4.49 4.89 0.26
CA MET A 47 5.06 4.19 -0.88
C MET A 47 5.62 5.17 -1.90
N ASN A 48 6.79 4.85 -2.44
CA ASN A 48 7.48 5.62 -3.47
C ASN A 48 7.55 4.81 -4.78
N ALA A 49 7.85 5.49 -5.89
CA ALA A 49 7.98 4.87 -7.22
C ALA A 49 9.14 3.86 -7.34
N ARG A 50 10.19 4.00 -6.54
CA ARG A 50 11.39 3.16 -6.60
C ARG A 50 11.10 1.75 -6.09
N ASP A 51 10.51 1.64 -4.90
CA ASP A 51 10.28 0.37 -4.24
C ASP A 51 8.87 -0.19 -4.52
N LYS A 52 7.94 0.70 -4.91
CA LYS A 52 6.51 0.43 -5.17
C LYS A 52 5.83 -0.32 -4.02
N ALA A 53 6.39 -0.21 -2.82
CA ALA A 53 6.00 -0.99 -1.66
C ALA A 53 6.41 -0.30 -0.36
N MET A 54 5.81 -0.75 0.73
CA MET A 54 6.17 -0.42 2.10
C MET A 54 6.71 -1.65 2.81
N TRP A 55 7.66 -1.49 3.74
CA TRP A 55 8.26 -2.60 4.50
C TRP A 55 8.32 -2.35 6.00
N TRP A 56 7.46 -1.49 6.53
CA TRP A 56 7.49 -1.14 7.94
C TRP A 56 6.89 -2.25 8.81
N PRO A 57 7.46 -2.51 10.01
CA PRO A 57 6.85 -3.43 10.96
C PRO A 57 5.46 -2.97 11.40
N VAL A 58 4.56 -3.92 11.64
CA VAL A 58 3.18 -3.65 12.10
C VAL A 58 3.16 -2.78 13.36
N ASP A 59 4.09 -3.02 14.29
CA ASP A 59 4.20 -2.28 15.56
C ASP A 59 4.43 -0.78 15.32
N ARG A 60 5.28 -0.43 14.35
CA ARG A 60 5.54 0.96 13.97
C ARG A 60 4.33 1.59 13.29
N ILE A 61 3.63 0.83 12.44
CA ILE A 61 2.39 1.31 11.80
C ILE A 61 1.33 1.63 12.86
N ALA A 62 1.18 0.74 13.84
CA ALA A 62 0.23 0.90 14.94
C ALA A 62 0.52 2.17 15.77
N GLU A 63 1.79 2.39 16.12
CA GLU A 63 2.25 3.58 16.86
C GLU A 63 1.97 4.88 16.09
N GLU A 64 2.38 4.95 14.82
CA GLU A 64 2.24 6.16 14.00
C GLU A 64 0.80 6.53 13.66
N ILE A 65 -0.07 5.53 13.58
CA ILE A 65 -1.50 5.74 13.33
C ILE A 65 -2.26 5.94 14.65
N GLY A 66 -1.71 5.53 15.80
CA GLY A 66 -2.38 5.57 17.09
C GLY A 66 -3.54 4.58 17.17
N VAL A 67 -3.32 3.35 16.71
CA VAL A 67 -4.26 2.21 16.81
C VAL A 67 -3.53 0.99 17.36
N ASP A 68 -4.26 -0.02 17.82
CA ASP A 68 -3.63 -1.26 18.27
C ASP A 68 -3.09 -2.12 17.11
N ARG A 69 -2.16 -3.03 17.45
CA ARG A 69 -1.56 -3.95 16.47
C ARG A 69 -2.59 -4.85 15.78
N LYS A 70 -3.62 -5.27 16.51
CA LYS A 70 -4.67 -6.15 16.01
C LYS A 70 -5.47 -5.46 14.90
N THR A 71 -5.73 -4.17 15.04
CA THR A 71 -6.42 -3.31 14.08
C THR A 71 -5.60 -3.22 12.79
N VAL A 72 -4.29 -3.00 12.90
CA VAL A 72 -3.40 -2.99 11.72
C VAL A 72 -3.37 -4.37 11.04
N PHE A 73 -3.24 -5.46 11.80
CA PHE A 73 -3.28 -6.82 11.24
C PHE A 73 -4.60 -7.12 10.53
N SER A 74 -5.73 -6.79 11.15
CA SER A 74 -7.06 -6.98 10.55
C SER A 74 -7.24 -6.12 9.30
N ALA A 75 -6.78 -4.87 9.30
CA ALA A 75 -6.81 -4.00 8.14
C ALA A 75 -5.97 -4.57 6.99
N ILE A 76 -4.75 -5.03 7.25
CA ILE A 76 -3.88 -5.64 6.24
C ILE A 76 -4.53 -6.91 5.66
N ALA A 77 -5.08 -7.77 6.52
CA ALA A 77 -5.77 -8.99 6.09
C ALA A 77 -7.01 -8.69 5.24
N GLU A 78 -7.76 -7.63 5.59
CA GLU A 78 -8.91 -7.17 4.81
C GLU A 78 -8.49 -6.63 3.43
N LEU A 79 -7.47 -5.78 3.37
CA LEU A 79 -6.93 -5.27 2.10
C LEU A 79 -6.38 -6.40 1.21
N GLU A 80 -5.72 -7.40 1.82
CA GLU A 80 -5.21 -8.59 1.13
C GLU A 80 -6.37 -9.46 0.60
N GLY A 81 -7.38 -9.70 1.43
CA GLY A 81 -8.58 -10.46 1.06
C GLY A 81 -9.40 -9.80 -0.06
N LEU A 82 -9.48 -8.47 -0.07
CA LEU A 82 -10.13 -7.68 -1.11
C LEU A 82 -9.27 -7.50 -2.37
N ARG A 83 -8.07 -8.08 -2.41
CA ARG A 83 -7.09 -7.92 -3.50
C ARG A 83 -6.68 -6.48 -3.78
N LEU A 84 -6.82 -5.60 -2.79
CA LEU A 84 -6.36 -4.21 -2.84
C LEU A 84 -4.89 -4.10 -2.48
N MET A 85 -4.33 -5.08 -1.78
CA MET A 85 -2.92 -5.12 -1.40
C MET A 85 -2.35 -6.52 -1.57
N THR A 86 -1.08 -6.60 -1.96
CA THR A 86 -0.30 -7.83 -1.91
C THR A 86 0.66 -7.77 -0.72
N VAL A 87 0.68 -8.82 0.09
CA VAL A 87 1.57 -8.92 1.25
C VAL A 87 2.57 -10.05 1.02
N THR A 88 3.82 -9.68 0.74
CA THR A 88 4.92 -10.63 0.63
C THR A 88 5.56 -10.83 1.99
N ARG A 89 5.46 -12.06 2.52
CA ARG A 89 6.06 -12.46 3.80
C ARG A 89 7.28 -13.34 3.51
N THR A 90 8.44 -12.96 4.01
CA THR A 90 9.69 -13.72 3.83
C THR A 90 10.36 -13.94 5.18
N LEU A 91 10.80 -15.17 5.46
CA LEU A 91 11.44 -15.52 6.72
C LEU A 91 12.69 -14.65 6.94
N GLY A 92 12.81 -14.07 8.14
CA GLY A 92 13.94 -13.22 8.51
C GLY A 92 13.95 -11.83 7.86
N LYS A 93 12.90 -11.43 7.12
CA LYS A 93 12.79 -10.10 6.52
C LYS A 93 11.45 -9.43 6.91
N PRO A 94 11.40 -8.08 6.96
CA PRO A 94 10.14 -7.38 7.10
C PRO A 94 9.17 -7.76 5.99
N SER A 95 7.87 -7.80 6.33
CA SER A 95 6.82 -7.99 5.33
C SER A 95 6.80 -6.81 4.36
N ARG A 96 6.60 -7.10 3.08
CA ARG A 96 6.51 -6.09 2.03
C ARG A 96 5.07 -5.96 1.55
N TYR A 97 4.56 -4.74 1.53
CA TYR A 97 3.19 -4.40 1.20
C TYR A 97 3.17 -3.59 -0.10
N SER A 98 2.54 -4.09 -1.16
CA SER A 98 2.38 -3.36 -2.42
C SER A 98 0.90 -3.17 -2.75
N ILE A 99 0.57 -1.97 -3.24
CA ILE A 99 -0.78 -1.66 -3.70
C ILE A 99 -1.12 -2.44 -4.97
N ARG A 100 -2.39 -2.82 -5.09
CA ARG A 100 -2.93 -3.49 -6.26
C ARG A 100 -4.25 -2.82 -6.63
N LEU A 101 -4.31 -2.27 -7.84
CA LEU A 101 -5.61 -1.94 -8.42
C LEU A 101 -6.30 -3.25 -8.83
N PRO A 102 -7.60 -3.43 -8.54
CA PRO A 102 -8.35 -4.50 -9.16
C PRO A 102 -8.21 -4.36 -10.68
N HIS A 103 -7.91 -5.45 -11.36
CA HIS A 103 -7.97 -5.47 -12.83
C HIS A 103 -9.38 -5.01 -13.21
N ARG A 104 -9.50 -3.85 -13.88
CA ARG A 104 -10.75 -3.43 -14.51
C ARG A 104 -11.14 -4.44 -15.58
#